data_AF-A0A1J3K230-F1
#
_entry.id   AF-A0A1J3K230-F1
#
_cell.length_a   1.000
_cell.length_b   1.000
_cell.length_c   1.000
_cell.angle_alpha   90.00
_cell.angle_beta   90.00
_cell.angle_gamma   90.00
#
_symmetry.space_group_name_H-M   'P 1'
#
loop_
_entity.id
_entity.type
_entity.pdbx_description
1 polymer ?
#
loop_
_entity_poly.entity_id
_entity_poly.type
_entity_poly.pdbx_seq_one_letter_code
_entity_poly.pdbx_strand_id
1 'polypeptide(L)'
;PLLSGLTFNIVMRMVAGKRYFGEENEEYEEGKEVRELIREAFEFGGFTYVGDFLPILKLFDFDGYIKRGKKLGLKLDKFMQKLVDEHRRNRGETELE
;
A
#
# COMPACT_ATOMS: atom_id res chain seq x y z
N PRO A 1 -0.67 -12.69 3.52
CA PRO A 1 0.05 -13.90 3.03
C PRO A 1 1.55 -13.77 3.30
N LEU A 2 2.25 -14.88 3.60
CA LEU A 2 3.69 -14.86 3.89
C LEU A 2 4.52 -14.32 2.71
N LEU A 3 4.16 -14.68 1.47
CA LEU A 3 4.86 -14.25 0.26
C LEU A 3 4.67 -12.75 -0.04
N SER A 4 3.46 -12.22 0.13
CA SER A 4 3.19 -10.80 -0.09
C SER A 4 3.93 -9.92 0.93
N GLY A 5 3.99 -10.36 2.19
CA GLY A 5 4.74 -9.66 3.24
C GLY A 5 6.25 -9.66 3.00
N LEU A 6 6.82 -10.81 2.61
CA LEU A 6 8.24 -10.91 2.27
C LEU A 6 8.60 -10.04 1.06
N THR A 7 7.82 -10.14 -0.02
CA THR A 7 8.04 -9.36 -1.25
C THR A 7 7.95 -7.87 -0.96
N PHE A 8 6.93 -7.45 -0.20
CA PHE A 8 6.78 -6.05 0.20
C PHE A 8 7.97 -5.56 1.03
N ASN A 9 8.43 -6.34 2.00
CA ASN A 9 9.62 -6.00 2.78
C ASN A 9 10.87 -5.82 1.93
N ILE A 10 11.06 -6.67 0.90
CA ILE A 10 12.20 -6.56 -0.03
C ILE A 10 12.10 -5.24 -0.80
N VAL A 11 10.93 -4.95 -1.39
CA VAL A 11 10.69 -3.70 -2.13
C VAL A 11 10.89 -2.48 -1.24
N MET A 12 10.27 -2.46 -0.06
CA MET A 12 10.37 -1.34 0.89
C MET A 12 11.79 -1.10 1.37
N ARG A 13 12.59 -2.16 1.53
CA ARG A 13 14.01 -2.01 1.86
C ARG A 13 14.77 -1.32 0.73
N MET A 14 14.45 -1.64 -0.53
CA MET A 14 15.10 -1.03 -1.70
C MET A 14 14.69 0.44 -1.90
N VAL A 15 13.39 0.76 -1.76
CA VAL A 15 12.88 2.09 -2.13
C VAL A 15 12.85 3.08 -0.98
N ALA A 16 12.72 2.61 0.26
CA ALA A 16 12.59 3.46 1.44
C ALA A 16 13.54 3.08 2.59
N GLY A 17 14.38 2.04 2.43
CA GLY A 17 15.27 1.57 3.49
C GLY A 17 14.55 0.85 4.65
N LYS A 18 13.23 0.64 4.56
CA LYS A 18 12.36 0.18 5.67
C LYS A 18 11.87 -1.25 5.55
N ARG A 19 11.39 -1.81 6.66
CA ARG A 19 10.67 -3.09 6.74
C ARG A 19 9.43 -2.94 7.62
N TYR A 20 8.35 -3.60 7.27
CA TYR A 20 7.05 -3.52 7.96
C TYR A 20 6.52 -4.90 8.41
N PHE A 21 7.15 -5.99 7.97
CA PHE A 21 6.87 -7.35 8.41
C PHE A 21 8.05 -7.92 9.23
N GLY A 22 7.76 -8.75 10.24
CA GLY A 22 8.70 -9.28 11.24
C GLY A 22 8.27 -8.97 12.68
N GLU A 23 8.72 -9.77 13.67
CA GLU A 23 8.33 -9.69 15.10
C GLU A 23 8.54 -8.30 15.71
N GLU A 24 9.68 -7.67 15.42
CA GLU A 24 9.98 -6.30 15.86
C GLU A 24 8.97 -5.26 15.36
N ASN A 25 8.25 -5.53 14.27
CA ASN A 25 7.28 -4.60 13.67
C ASN A 25 5.82 -4.92 14.05
N GLU A 26 5.58 -5.94 14.88
CA GLU A 26 4.22 -6.37 15.26
C GLU A 26 3.60 -5.53 16.37
N GLU A 27 4.43 -4.85 17.16
CA GLU A 27 3.97 -3.98 18.24
C GLU A 27 3.72 -2.53 17.79
N TYR A 28 4.32 -2.10 16.67
CA TYR A 28 4.13 -0.74 16.15
C TYR A 28 2.80 -0.60 15.38
N GLU A 29 2.00 0.40 15.76
CA GLU A 29 0.73 0.72 15.09
C GLU A 29 0.90 0.93 13.57
N GLU A 30 1.96 1.63 13.17
CA GLU A 30 2.29 1.83 11.75
C GLU A 30 2.52 0.51 11.00
N GLY A 31 3.17 -0.48 11.64
CA GLY A 31 3.38 -1.79 11.05
C GLY A 31 2.05 -2.50 10.75
N LYS A 32 1.09 -2.42 11.68
CA LYS A 32 -0.26 -3.01 11.51
C LYS A 32 -1.03 -2.33 10.37
N GLU A 33 -1.04 -1.00 10.33
CA GLU A 33 -1.72 -0.25 9.28
C GLU A 33 -1.17 -0.57 7.88
N VAL A 34 0.16 -0.64 7.74
CA VAL A 34 0.81 -0.97 6.47
C VAL A 34 0.52 -2.41 6.05
N ARG A 35 0.55 -3.37 6.99
CA ARG A 35 0.20 -4.76 6.71
C ARG A 35 -1.24 -4.90 6.21
N GLU A 36 -2.19 -4.20 6.83
CA GLU A 36 -3.59 -4.21 6.39
C GLU A 36 -3.75 -3.57 5.01
N LEU A 37 -3.10 -2.42 4.78
CA LEU A 37 -3.10 -1.73 3.48
C LEU A 37 -2.58 -2.63 2.35
N ILE A 38 -1.48 -3.34 2.59
CA ILE A 38 -0.90 -4.26 1.62
C ILE A 38 -1.80 -5.48 1.42
N ARG A 39 -2.43 -6.00 2.47
CA ARG A 39 -3.43 -7.08 2.32
C ARG A 39 -4.57 -6.64 1.40
N GLU A 40 -5.16 -5.48 1.65
CA GLU A 40 -6.24 -4.92 0.80
C GLU A 40 -5.77 -4.73 -0.65
N ALA A 41 -4.54 -4.26 -0.86
CA ALA A 41 -3.97 -4.07 -2.20
C ALA A 41 -3.80 -5.38 -2.98
N PHE A 42 -3.27 -6.43 -2.36
CA PHE A 42 -3.12 -7.74 -2.98
C PHE A 42 -4.48 -8.41 -3.24
N GLU A 43 -5.44 -8.27 -2.33
CA GLU A 43 -6.81 -8.75 -2.54
C GLU A 43 -7.47 -8.05 -3.74
N PHE A 44 -7.30 -6.73 -3.86
CA PHE A 44 -7.86 -5.96 -4.97
C PHE A 44 -7.18 -6.29 -6.32
N GLY A 45 -5.86 -6.49 -6.33
CA GLY A 45 -5.09 -6.83 -7.52
C GLY A 45 -5.28 -8.28 -8.02
N GLY A 46 -5.72 -9.19 -7.14
CA GLY A 46 -6.03 -10.58 -7.50
C GLY A 46 -7.45 -10.81 -7.98
N PHE A 47 -8.34 -9.82 -7.87
CA PHE A 47 -9.75 -9.96 -8.22
C PHE A 47 -10.03 -9.50 -9.67
N THR A 48 -10.70 -10.35 -10.44
CA THR A 48 -11.16 -10.03 -11.79
C THR A 48 -12.47 -9.24 -11.73
N TYR A 49 -12.43 -7.95 -12.07
CA TYR A 49 -13.64 -7.12 -12.10
C TYR A 49 -14.47 -7.40 -13.36
N VAL A 50 -15.70 -7.88 -13.19
CA VAL A 50 -16.62 -8.21 -14.30
C VAL A 50 -16.87 -6.99 -15.21
N GLY A 51 -16.84 -5.78 -14.64
CA GLY A 51 -16.98 -4.55 -15.42
C GLY A 51 -15.85 -4.32 -16.43
N ASP A 52 -14.68 -4.95 -16.28
CA ASP A 52 -13.60 -4.89 -17.27
C ASP A 52 -13.91 -5.71 -18.53
N PHE A 53 -14.84 -6.68 -18.44
CA PHE A 53 -15.33 -7.46 -19.58
C PHE A 53 -16.65 -6.89 -20.14
N LEU A 54 -17.48 -6.31 -19.27
CA LEU A 54 -18.78 -5.73 -19.62
C LEU A 54 -18.85 -4.26 -19.17
N PRO A 55 -18.41 -3.30 -20.01
CA PRO A 55 -18.27 -1.89 -19.63
C PRO A 55 -19.56 -1.22 -19.11
N ILE A 56 -20.73 -1.69 -19.53
CA ILE A 56 -22.04 -1.18 -19.10
C ILE A 56 -22.22 -1.34 -17.57
N LEU A 57 -21.63 -2.38 -16.97
CA LEU A 57 -21.70 -2.63 -15.53
C LEU A 57 -20.86 -1.64 -14.71
N LYS A 58 -19.94 -0.88 -15.33
CA LYS A 58 -19.15 0.15 -14.64
C LYS A 58 -20.00 1.34 -14.18
N LEU A 59 -21.12 1.60 -14.84
CA LEU A 59 -22.01 2.74 -14.51
C LEU A 59 -22.74 2.58 -13.18
N PHE A 60 -22.94 1.34 -12.73
CA PHE A 60 -23.79 1.04 -11.59
C PHE A 60 -23.01 0.63 -10.33
N ASP A 61 -21.71 0.32 -10.45
CA ASP A 61 -20.84 -0.15 -9.36
C ASP A 61 -21.53 -1.13 -8.40
N PHE A 62 -22.22 -2.14 -8.94
CA PHE A 62 -23.16 -2.99 -8.18
C PHE A 62 -22.56 -3.69 -6.96
N ASP A 63 -21.27 -4.03 -6.99
CA ASP A 63 -20.53 -4.68 -5.88
C ASP A 63 -19.65 -3.68 -5.10
N GLY A 64 -19.78 -2.37 -5.37
CA GLY A 64 -18.97 -1.32 -4.75
C GLY A 64 -17.47 -1.43 -5.06
N TYR A 65 -17.08 -2.22 -6.07
CA TYR A 65 -15.70 -2.48 -6.44
C TYR A 65 -14.95 -1.18 -6.79
N ILE A 66 -15.56 -0.31 -7.60
CA ILE A 66 -14.94 0.97 -7.98
C ILE A 66 -14.77 1.86 -6.74
N LYS A 67 -15.79 1.94 -5.87
CA LYS A 67 -15.73 2.71 -4.63
C LYS A 67 -14.63 2.20 -3.67
N ARG A 68 -14.52 0.88 -3.49
CA ARG A 68 -13.45 0.26 -2.68
C ARG A 68 -12.08 0.56 -3.26
N GLY A 69 -11.91 0.43 -4.58
CA GLY A 69 -10.66 0.74 -5.28
C GLY A 69 -10.23 2.19 -5.09
N LYS A 70 -11.15 3.15 -5.22
CA LYS A 70 -10.86 4.57 -4.96
C LYS A 70 -10.40 4.80 -3.51
N LYS A 71 -11.08 4.20 -2.54
CA LYS A 71 -10.71 4.33 -1.11
C LYS A 71 -9.31 3.74 -0.84
N LEU A 72 -9.03 2.56 -1.40
CA LEU A 72 -7.72 1.92 -1.30
C LEU A 72 -6.63 2.78 -1.97
N GLY A 73 -6.90 3.32 -3.16
CA GLY A 73 -5.99 4.22 -3.87
C GLY A 73 -5.61 5.45 -3.03
N LEU A 74 -6.58 6.07 -2.36
CA LEU A 74 -6.31 7.20 -1.44
C LEU A 74 -5.44 6.80 -0.24
N LYS A 75 -5.65 5.61 0.34
CA LYS A 75 -4.80 5.11 1.43
C LYS A 75 -3.36 4.86 0.94
N LEU A 76 -3.20 4.26 -0.23
CA LEU A 76 -1.88 4.01 -0.85
C LEU A 76 -1.15 5.32 -1.18
N ASP A 77 -1.85 6.29 -1.76
CA ASP A 77 -1.30 7.61 -2.09
C ASP A 77 -0.77 8.31 -0.82
N LYS A 78 -1.58 8.33 0.25
CA LYS A 78 -1.17 8.89 1.55
C LYS A 78 0.05 8.17 2.13
N PHE A 79 0.09 6.84 2.05
CA PHE A 79 1.23 6.04 2.52
C PHE A 79 2.52 6.38 1.73
N MET A 80 2.44 6.41 0.40
CA MET A 80 3.60 6.74 -0.44
C MET A 80 4.07 8.18 -0.24
N GLN A 81 3.14 9.12 -0.08
CA GLN A 81 3.48 10.51 0.21
C GLN A 81 4.23 10.65 1.54
N LYS A 82 3.83 9.92 2.59
CA LYS A 82 4.56 9.88 3.88
C LYS A 82 6.01 9.45 3.69
N LEU A 83 6.25 8.42 2.87
CA LEU A 83 7.61 7.94 2.57
C LEU A 83 8.44 8.97 1.82
N VAL A 84 7.84 9.63 0.82
CA VAL A 84 8.51 10.70 0.06
C VAL A 84 8.88 11.87 0.98
N ASP A 85 7.97 12.29 1.85
CA ASP A 85 8.19 13.40 2.77
C ASP A 85 9.28 13.08 3.79
N GLU A 86 9.34 11.84 4.26
CA GLU A 86 10.40 11.37 5.15
C GLU A 86 11.75 11.32 4.43
N HIS A 87 11.80 10.76 3.22
CA HIS A 87 13.03 10.74 2.41
C HIS A 87 13.55 12.16 2.12
N ARG A 88 12.65 13.12 1.86
CA ARG A 88 13.02 14.54 1.69
C ARG A 88 13.57 15.17 2.95
N ARG A 89 12.98 14.87 4.12
CA ARG A 89 13.49 15.37 5.42
C ARG A 89 14.89 14.84 5.71
N ASN A 90 15.10 13.53 5.53
CA ASN A 90 16.38 12.90 5.83
C ASN A 90 17.50 13.36 4.88
N ARG A 91 17.18 13.79 3.65
CA ARG A 91 18.14 14.43 2.75
C ARG A 91 18.61 15.80 3.23
N GLY A 92 17.74 16.57 3.88
CA GLY A 92 18.10 17.88 4.44
C GLY A 92 19.03 17.79 5.65
N GLU A 93 19.01 16.67 6.37
CA GLU A 93 19.92 16.42 7.51
C GLU A 93 21.34 16.10 7.06
N THR A 94 21.52 15.50 5.87
CA THR A 94 22.87 15.15 5.36
C THR A 94 23.62 16.32 4.73
N GLU A 95 22.95 17.44 4.44
CA GLU A 95 23.58 18.66 3.86
C GLU A 95 23.93 19.72 4.93
N LEU A 96 23.54 19.50 6.19
CA LEU A 96 23.77 20.42 7.32
C LEU A 96 24.77 19.87 8.36
N GLU A 97 25.36 18.70 8.11
CA GLU A 97 26.55 18.17 8.81
C GLU A 97 27.79 18.25 7.90
#